data_AF-A0A956SZI5-F1
#
_entry.id   AF-A0A956SZI5-F1
#
_cell.length_a   1.000
_cell.length_b   1.000
_cell.length_c   1.000
_cell.angle_alpha   90.00
_cell.angle_beta   90.00
_cell.angle_gamma   90.00
#
_symmetry.space_group_name_H-M   'P 1'
#
loop_
_entity.id
_entity.type
_entity.pdbx_description
1 polymer ?
#
loop_
_entity_poly.entity_id
_entity_poly.type
_entity_poly.pdbx_seq_one_letter_code
_entity_poly.pdbx_strand_id
1 'polypeptide(L)'
;LHDEKRVDIPAVRELIKQVREQPNPYGVGLEFLATATTCVCLTLVSGGGMGEAVTAMFAGCLTTLLLKGFSSSFPTFLSLFGAGFVSSFVGLVAHSLFGLSVEPIVVGSLLYLMPGLAFVAAMRDLMAGELVAGNARLAEAMVVTLGMASGVLACLGFAVRMGVSA
;
A
#
# COMPACT_ATOMS: atom_id res chain seq x y z
N LEU A 1 2.76 36.90 -22.42
CA LEU A 1 4.19 36.87 -22.08
C LEU A 1 4.29 36.23 -20.70
N HIS A 2 4.92 35.05 -20.65
CA HIS A 2 5.15 34.27 -19.44
C HIS A 2 5.98 35.06 -18.44
N ASP A 3 5.38 35.40 -17.30
CA ASP A 3 6.07 35.95 -16.14
C ASP A 3 6.70 34.75 -15.40
N GLU A 4 7.88 34.32 -15.88
CA GLU A 4 8.78 33.43 -15.14
C GLU A 4 9.23 34.19 -13.88
N LYS A 5 8.41 34.13 -12.82
CA LYS A 5 8.92 34.30 -11.45
C LYS A 5 10.00 33.24 -11.27
N ARG A 6 11.26 33.63 -11.48
CA ARG A 6 12.44 32.84 -11.13
C ARG A 6 12.29 32.47 -9.67
N VAL A 7 11.86 31.24 -9.44
CA VAL A 7 11.70 30.73 -8.09
C VAL A 7 13.11 30.60 -7.55
N ASP A 8 13.46 31.42 -6.56
CA ASP A 8 14.78 31.42 -5.97
C ASP A 8 15.04 30.03 -5.37
N ILE A 9 15.91 29.25 -6.02
CA ILE A 9 16.30 27.90 -5.61
C ILE A 9 16.63 27.80 -4.10
N PRO A 10 17.31 28.79 -3.46
CA PRO A 10 17.51 28.75 -2.02
C PRO A 10 16.21 28.86 -1.22
N ALA A 11 15.27 29.71 -1.62
CA ALA A 11 13.99 29.88 -0.94
C ALA A 11 13.08 28.64 -1.05
N VAL A 12 13.08 27.97 -2.22
CA VAL A 12 12.37 26.68 -2.40
C VAL A 12 12.95 25.59 -1.51
N ARG A 13 14.29 25.53 -1.41
CA ARG A 13 14.98 24.55 -0.56
C ARG A 13 14.60 24.73 0.90
N GLU A 14 14.49 25.97 1.37
CA GLU A 14 14.12 26.30 2.74
C GLU A 14 12.65 25.96 3.03
N LEU A 15 11.74 26.25 2.09
CA LEU A 15 10.33 25.83 2.18
C LEU A 15 10.16 24.30 2.22
N ILE A 16 10.85 23.56 1.36
CA ILE A 16 10.81 22.09 1.37
C ILE A 16 11.32 21.55 2.70
N LYS A 17 12.35 22.17 3.28
CA LYS A 17 12.89 21.79 4.57
C LYS A 17 11.88 22.02 5.70
N GLN A 18 11.19 23.16 5.69
CA GLN A 18 10.12 23.46 6.64
C GLN A 18 8.94 22.49 6.53
N VAL A 19 8.51 22.12 5.32
CA VAL A 19 7.46 21.11 5.11
C VAL A 19 7.89 19.74 5.60
N ARG A 20 9.16 19.38 5.42
CA ARG A 20 9.70 18.09 5.86
C ARG A 20 9.88 17.99 7.38
N GLU A 21 10.09 19.11 8.06
CA GLU A 21 10.27 19.20 9.52
C GLU A 21 8.96 19.37 10.29
N GLN A 22 7.83 19.57 9.60
CA GLN A 22 6.53 19.59 10.27
C GLN A 22 6.23 18.21 10.90
N PRO A 23 5.92 18.15 12.21
CA PRO A 23 5.51 16.90 12.83
C PRO A 23 4.27 16.38 12.15
N ASN A 24 4.21 15.05 11.99
CA ASN A 24 3.11 14.41 11.28
C ASN A 24 1.77 14.85 11.92
N PRO A 25 0.89 15.55 11.19
CA PRO A 25 -0.28 16.22 11.78
C PRO A 25 -1.33 15.23 12.31
N TYR A 26 -1.21 13.95 11.96
CA TYR A 26 -2.13 12.89 12.36
C TYR A 26 -1.52 12.00 13.45
N GLY A 27 -2.26 11.84 14.56
CA GLY A 27 -1.88 10.92 15.61
C GLY A 27 -1.99 9.46 15.16
N VAL A 28 -1.15 8.58 15.73
CA VAL A 28 -1.08 7.16 15.38
C VAL A 28 -2.44 6.46 15.50
N GLY A 29 -3.26 6.82 16.50
CA GLY A 29 -4.60 6.26 16.66
C GLY A 29 -5.57 6.64 15.54
N LEU A 30 -5.48 7.86 15.01
CA LEU A 30 -6.34 8.31 13.92
C LEU A 30 -5.94 7.64 12.59
N GLU A 31 -4.64 7.43 12.39
CA GLU A 31 -4.11 6.64 11.27
C GLU A 31 -4.70 5.21 11.27
N PHE A 32 -4.70 4.53 12.43
CA PHE A 32 -5.31 3.21 12.58
C PHE A 32 -6.82 3.19 12.33
N LEU A 33 -7.56 4.22 12.79
CA LEU A 33 -9.00 4.29 12.53
C LEU A 33 -9.30 4.53 11.04
N ALA A 34 -8.49 5.36 10.38
CA ALA A 34 -8.60 5.62 8.95
C ALA A 34 -8.29 4.35 8.13
N THR A 35 -7.22 3.63 8.46
CA THR A 35 -6.89 2.37 7.78
C THR A 35 -7.95 1.30 8.03
N ALA A 36 -8.41 1.14 9.28
CA ALA A 36 -9.49 0.20 9.61
C ALA A 36 -10.76 0.48 8.80
N THR A 37 -11.21 1.74 8.77
CA THR A 37 -12.41 2.14 8.00
C THR A 37 -12.20 1.91 6.51
N THR A 38 -11.03 2.23 5.98
CA THR A 38 -10.68 2.01 4.57
C THR A 38 -10.74 0.54 4.22
N CYS A 39 -10.15 -0.34 5.03
CA CYS A 39 -10.16 -1.78 4.79
C CYS A 39 -11.58 -2.36 4.78
N VAL A 40 -12.43 -1.96 5.73
CA VAL A 40 -13.84 -2.39 5.77
C VAL A 40 -14.57 -1.96 4.50
N CYS A 41 -14.43 -0.70 4.09
CA CYS A 41 -15.07 -0.19 2.87
C CYS A 41 -14.57 -0.91 1.61
N LEU A 42 -13.26 -1.14 1.47
CA LEU A 42 -12.68 -1.77 0.28
C LEU A 42 -13.07 -3.24 0.17
N THR A 43 -13.16 -3.98 1.28
CA THR A 43 -13.64 -5.36 1.25
C THR A 43 -15.10 -5.45 0.83
N LEU A 44 -15.97 -4.56 1.33
CA LEU A 44 -17.38 -4.52 0.92
C LEU A 44 -17.52 -4.17 -0.58
N VAL A 45 -16.72 -3.24 -1.09
CA VAL A 45 -16.69 -2.88 -2.52
C VAL A 45 -16.18 -4.04 -3.38
N SER A 46 -15.27 -4.85 -2.85
CA SER A 46 -14.74 -6.05 -3.53
C SER A 46 -15.74 -7.21 -3.56
N GLY A 47 -16.96 -7.02 -3.05
CA GLY A 47 -18.01 -8.04 -2.99
C GLY A 47 -17.94 -8.93 -1.76
N GLY A 48 -17.15 -8.55 -0.75
CA GLY A 48 -16.97 -9.34 0.46
C GLY A 48 -18.08 -9.17 1.51
N GLY A 49 -18.28 -10.20 2.33
CA GLY A 49 -19.23 -10.22 3.43
C GLY A 49 -18.73 -9.49 4.70
N MET A 50 -19.60 -9.36 5.71
CA MET A 50 -19.23 -8.75 7.00
C MET A 50 -18.10 -9.52 7.71
N GLY A 51 -18.06 -10.85 7.58
CA GLY A 51 -16.98 -11.67 8.14
C GLY A 51 -15.61 -11.33 7.54
N GLU A 52 -15.56 -11.14 6.22
CA GLU A 52 -14.34 -10.77 5.50
C GLU A 52 -13.91 -9.35 5.87
N ALA A 53 -14.85 -8.41 6.01
CA ALA A 53 -14.55 -7.03 6.39
C ALA A 53 -13.89 -6.94 7.78
N VAL A 54 -14.37 -7.71 8.77
CA VAL A 54 -13.74 -7.76 10.10
C VAL A 54 -12.32 -8.33 10.01
N THR A 55 -12.13 -9.41 9.26
CA THR A 55 -10.79 -10.00 9.08
C THR A 55 -9.83 -9.09 8.32
N ALA A 56 -10.32 -8.36 7.31
CA ALA A 56 -9.54 -7.39 6.56
C ALA A 56 -9.13 -6.19 7.41
N MET A 57 -9.98 -5.77 8.35
CA MET A 57 -9.64 -4.75 9.34
C MET A 57 -8.46 -5.18 10.22
N PHE A 58 -8.48 -6.43 10.72
CA PHE A 58 -7.34 -6.97 11.48
C PHE A 58 -6.08 -7.10 10.63
N ALA A 59 -6.20 -7.60 9.40
CA ALA A 59 -5.09 -7.69 8.45
C ALA A 59 -4.48 -6.31 8.16
N GLY A 60 -5.30 -5.30 7.85
CA GLY A 60 -4.88 -3.93 7.57
C GLY A 60 -4.22 -3.24 8.77
N CYS A 61 -4.72 -3.49 9.99
CA CYS A 61 -4.09 -2.99 11.20
C CYS A 61 -2.69 -3.62 11.39
N LEU A 62 -2.58 -4.94 11.18
CA LEU A 62 -1.32 -5.66 11.30
C LEU A 62 -0.29 -5.23 10.24
N THR A 63 -0.71 -5.06 8.98
CA THR A 63 0.18 -4.57 7.91
C THR A 63 0.65 -3.13 8.18
N THR A 64 -0.22 -2.25 8.67
CA THR A 64 0.14 -0.87 9.05
C THR A 64 1.17 -0.86 10.18
N LEU A 65 0.99 -1.71 11.19
CA LEU A 65 1.94 -1.86 12.29
C LEU A 65 3.31 -2.34 11.79
N LEU A 66 3.32 -3.34 10.90
CA LEU A 66 4.54 -3.88 10.33
C LEU A 66 5.30 -2.85 9.51
N LEU A 67 4.61 -2.08 8.65
CA LEU A 67 5.24 -1.05 7.84
C LEU A 67 5.88 0.03 8.71
N LYS A 68 5.22 0.44 9.79
CA LYS A 68 5.75 1.42 10.75
C LYS A 68 6.95 0.89 11.51
N GLY A 69 6.94 -0.38 11.91
CA GLY A 69 8.06 -1.04 12.59
C GLY A 69 9.26 -1.31 11.68
N PHE A 70 9.02 -1.69 10.43
CA PHE A 70 10.08 -2.04 9.47
C PHE A 70 10.67 -0.83 8.73
N SER A 71 9.95 0.30 8.67
CA SER A 71 10.38 1.49 7.92
C SER A 71 11.74 2.06 8.35
N SER A 72 12.23 1.76 9.55
CA SER A 72 13.54 2.22 10.03
C SER A 72 14.70 1.25 9.78
N SER A 73 14.41 -0.04 9.51
CA SER A 73 15.44 -1.10 9.48
C SER A 73 15.59 -1.79 8.13
N PHE A 74 14.60 -1.72 7.23
CA PHE A 74 14.59 -2.52 6.01
C PHE A 74 14.28 -1.72 4.75
N PRO A 75 14.75 -2.20 3.58
CA PRO A 75 14.40 -1.59 2.30
C PRO A 75 12.88 -1.67 2.05
N THR A 76 12.33 -0.64 1.41
CA THR A 76 10.89 -0.50 1.10
C THR A 76 10.31 -1.77 0.48
N PHE A 77 11.03 -2.38 -0.46
CA PHE A 77 10.61 -3.63 -1.11
C PHE A 77 10.31 -4.76 -0.09
N LEU A 78 11.17 -4.95 0.92
CA LEU A 78 10.99 -6.02 1.89
C LEU A 78 9.84 -5.72 2.86
N SER A 79 9.64 -4.45 3.21
CA SER A 79 8.50 -4.03 4.04
C SER A 79 7.16 -4.28 3.30
N LEU A 80 7.13 -4.05 2.00
CA LEU A 80 5.97 -4.29 1.13
C LEU A 80 5.74 -5.80 0.90
N PHE A 81 6.81 -6.57 0.72
CA PHE A 81 6.75 -8.03 0.69
C PHE A 81 6.15 -8.59 1.98
N GLY A 82 6.61 -8.12 3.14
CA GLY A 82 6.08 -8.52 4.44
C GLY A 82 4.61 -8.16 4.61
N ALA A 83 4.20 -6.96 4.16
CA ALA A 83 2.79 -6.56 4.18
C ALA A 83 1.91 -7.49 3.32
N GLY A 84 2.34 -7.80 2.09
CA GLY A 84 1.63 -8.73 1.21
C GLY A 84 1.54 -10.15 1.77
N PHE A 85 2.63 -10.65 2.35
CA PHE A 85 2.70 -11.96 2.99
C PHE A 85 1.76 -12.04 4.20
N VAL A 86 1.77 -11.04 5.08
CA VAL A 86 0.95 -11.05 6.30
C VAL A 86 -0.53 -10.90 6.00
N SER A 87 -0.91 -10.03 5.07
CA SER A 87 -2.30 -9.91 4.62
C SER A 87 -2.84 -11.25 4.09
N SER A 88 -2.06 -11.92 3.23
CA SER A 88 -2.43 -13.23 2.67
C SER A 88 -2.46 -14.34 3.71
N PHE A 89 -1.54 -14.31 4.66
CA PHE A 89 -1.50 -15.27 5.76
C PHE A 89 -2.74 -15.14 6.65
N VAL A 90 -3.13 -13.92 7.00
CA VAL A 90 -4.37 -13.68 7.78
C VAL A 90 -5.60 -14.14 6.99
N GLY A 91 -5.66 -13.85 5.69
CA GLY A 91 -6.73 -14.34 4.81
C GLY A 91 -6.83 -15.87 4.78
N LEU A 92 -5.69 -16.56 4.68
CA LEU A 92 -5.64 -18.03 4.67
C LEU A 92 -6.10 -18.64 6.00
N VAL A 93 -5.67 -18.06 7.12
CA VAL A 93 -6.11 -18.49 8.46
C VAL A 93 -7.62 -18.28 8.61
N ALA A 94 -8.15 -17.15 8.14
CA ALA A 94 -9.58 -16.87 8.15
C ALA A 94 -10.38 -17.85 7.28
N HIS A 95 -9.85 -18.23 6.11
CA HIS A 95 -10.43 -19.25 5.26
C HIS A 95 -10.50 -20.61 5.96
N SER A 96 -9.40 -21.05 6.58
CA SER A 96 -9.36 -22.35 7.27
C SER A 96 -10.26 -22.43 8.51
N LEU A 97 -10.51 -21.31 9.20
CA LEU A 97 -11.31 -21.29 10.43
C LEU A 97 -12.80 -21.04 10.17
N PHE A 98 -13.13 -20.17 9.21
CA PHE A 98 -14.48 -19.65 9.02
C PHE A 98 -15.03 -19.87 7.60
N GLY A 99 -14.24 -20.44 6.68
CA GLY A 99 -14.64 -20.63 5.28
C GLY A 99 -14.83 -19.33 4.50
N LEU A 100 -14.15 -18.25 4.91
CA LEU A 100 -14.22 -16.94 4.26
C LEU A 100 -13.37 -16.91 2.98
N SER A 101 -13.73 -16.07 2.02
CA SER A 101 -12.97 -15.94 0.77
C SER A 101 -11.70 -15.14 1.02
N VAL A 102 -10.56 -15.64 0.55
CA VAL A 102 -9.26 -14.99 0.76
C VAL A 102 -9.14 -13.70 -0.07
N GLU A 103 -9.71 -13.69 -1.27
CA GLU A 103 -9.55 -12.61 -2.25
C GLU A 103 -10.08 -11.24 -1.76
N PRO A 104 -11.31 -11.11 -1.22
CA PRO A 104 -11.81 -9.84 -0.68
C PRO A 104 -11.02 -9.35 0.55
N ILE A 105 -10.43 -10.26 1.32
CA ILE A 105 -9.63 -9.94 2.51
C ILE A 105 -8.28 -9.36 2.09
N VAL A 106 -7.59 -10.01 1.15
CA VAL A 106 -6.29 -9.58 0.66
C VAL A 106 -6.41 -8.26 -0.11
N VAL A 107 -7.39 -8.15 -1.00
CA VAL A 107 -7.64 -6.91 -1.75
C VAL A 107 -8.00 -5.77 -0.79
N GLY A 108 -8.93 -5.98 0.14
CA GLY A 108 -9.36 -4.91 1.06
C GLY A 108 -8.28 -4.42 2.02
N SER A 109 -7.32 -5.28 2.40
CA SER A 109 -6.24 -4.91 3.33
C SER A 109 -5.00 -4.33 2.66
N LEU A 110 -4.80 -4.53 1.36
CA LEU A 110 -3.61 -4.04 0.62
C LEU A 110 -3.92 -2.92 -0.37
N LEU A 111 -5.15 -2.80 -0.86
CA LEU A 111 -5.47 -1.91 -1.97
C LEU A 111 -5.18 -0.42 -1.68
N TYR A 112 -5.24 0.03 -0.43
CA TYR A 112 -4.83 1.39 -0.05
C TYR A 112 -3.34 1.68 -0.32
N LEU A 113 -2.50 0.65 -0.31
CA LEU A 113 -1.06 0.78 -0.53
C LEU A 113 -0.68 0.73 -2.01
N MET A 114 -1.65 0.49 -2.91
CA MET A 114 -1.36 0.48 -4.33
C MET A 114 -0.85 1.87 -4.78
N PRO A 115 0.20 1.91 -5.61
CA PRO A 115 0.75 3.15 -6.15
C PRO A 115 -0.13 3.70 -7.30
N GLY A 116 -1.44 3.79 -7.11
CA GLY A 116 -2.40 4.22 -8.13
C GLY A 116 -2.17 5.68 -8.53
N LEU A 117 -1.97 6.57 -7.56
CA LEU A 117 -1.68 7.98 -7.83
C LEU A 117 -0.35 8.17 -8.57
N ALA A 118 0.68 7.41 -8.19
CA ALA A 118 1.98 7.45 -8.88
C ALA A 118 1.85 6.96 -10.33
N PHE A 119 1.08 5.89 -10.57
CA PHE A 119 0.81 5.38 -11.91
C PHE A 119 0.09 6.41 -12.80
N VAL A 120 -0.99 7.03 -12.30
CA VAL A 120 -1.72 8.06 -13.04
C VAL A 120 -0.83 9.27 -13.32
N ALA A 121 -0.06 9.72 -12.33
CA ALA A 121 0.88 10.83 -12.52
C ALA A 121 1.96 10.50 -13.55
N ALA A 122 2.47 9.26 -13.56
CA ALA A 122 3.45 8.82 -14.52
C ALA A 122 2.89 8.76 -15.95
N MET A 123 1.65 8.27 -16.12
CA MET A 123 0.94 8.29 -17.41
C MET A 123 0.73 9.71 -17.92
N ARG A 124 0.32 10.63 -17.04
CA ARG A 124 0.15 12.04 -17.40
C ARG A 124 1.46 12.67 -17.86
N ASP A 125 2.55 12.44 -17.15
CA ASP A 125 3.85 13.00 -17.48
C ASP A 125 4.41 12.40 -18.78
N LEU A 126 4.15 11.11 -19.04
CA LEU A 126 4.46 10.46 -20.32
C LEU A 126 3.67 11.09 -21.49
N MET A 127 2.38 11.36 -21.30
CA MET A 127 1.53 12.05 -22.28
C MET A 127 1.96 13.50 -22.51
N ALA A 128 2.53 14.17 -21.50
CA ALA A 128 3.07 15.53 -21.59
C ALA A 128 4.46 15.60 -22.26
N GLY A 129 5.08 14.45 -22.57
CA GLY A 129 6.42 14.37 -23.17
C GLY A 129 7.58 14.36 -22.17
N GLU A 130 7.30 14.33 -20.86
CA GLU A 130 8.32 14.23 -19.80
C GLU A 130 8.74 12.76 -19.56
N LEU A 131 9.45 12.17 -20.53
CA LEU A 131 9.78 10.74 -20.54
C LEU A 131 10.62 10.29 -19.34
N VAL A 132 11.60 11.11 -18.91
CA VAL A 132 12.50 10.75 -17.80
C VAL A 132 11.74 10.67 -16.48
N ALA A 133 10.89 11.67 -16.19
CA ALA A 133 10.07 11.71 -14.98
C ALA A 133 8.97 10.63 -15.02
N GLY A 134 8.32 10.44 -16.17
CA GLY A 134 7.31 9.41 -16.37
C GLY A 134 7.87 8.00 -16.15
N ASN A 135 8.99 7.64 -16.78
CA ASN A 135 9.60 6.32 -16.62
C ASN A 135 10.09 6.08 -15.18
N ALA A 136 10.64 7.09 -14.51
CA ALA A 136 11.08 6.94 -13.12
C ALA A 136 9.90 6.61 -12.19
N ARG A 137 8.77 7.33 -12.31
CA ARG A 137 7.58 7.08 -11.50
C ARG A 137 6.89 5.75 -11.84
N LEU A 138 6.89 5.35 -13.12
CA LEU A 138 6.42 4.02 -13.51
C LEU A 138 7.27 2.92 -12.88
N ALA A 139 8.59 3.04 -12.96
CA ALA A 139 9.50 2.06 -12.35
C ALA A 139 9.29 1.97 -10.83
N GLU A 140 9.12 3.10 -10.15
CA GLU A 140 8.81 3.13 -8.72
C GLU A 140 7.48 2.41 -8.41
N ALA A 141 6.41 2.72 -9.14
CA ALA A 141 5.11 2.07 -8.97
C ALA A 141 5.19 0.55 -9.24
N MET A 142 5.97 0.13 -10.23
CA MET A 142 6.19 -1.30 -10.53
C MET A 142 6.93 -1.99 -9.38
N VAL A 143 8.00 -1.42 -8.84
CA VAL A 143 8.76 -2.01 -7.72
C VAL A 143 7.87 -2.16 -6.49
N VAL A 144 7.05 -1.16 -6.18
CA VAL A 144 6.10 -1.22 -5.05
C VAL A 144 5.09 -2.35 -5.26
N THR A 145 4.46 -2.38 -6.43
CA THR A 145 3.41 -3.38 -6.75
C THR A 145 3.98 -4.80 -6.79
N LEU A 146 5.14 -5.00 -7.40
CA LEU A 146 5.83 -6.29 -7.45
C LEU A 146 6.29 -6.76 -6.07
N GLY A 147 6.72 -5.84 -5.21
CA GLY A 147 7.07 -6.16 -3.82
C GLY A 147 5.88 -6.75 -3.06
N MET A 148 4.72 -6.09 -3.12
CA MET A 148 3.52 -6.61 -2.47
C MET A 148 3.01 -7.91 -3.12
N ALA A 149 2.94 -7.94 -4.45
CA ALA A 149 2.45 -9.09 -5.20
C ALA A 149 3.30 -10.34 -4.95
N SER A 150 4.63 -10.21 -4.88
CA SER A 150 5.51 -11.34 -4.56
C SER A 150 5.27 -11.88 -3.14
N GLY A 151 4.96 -11.03 -2.16
CA GLY A 151 4.58 -11.45 -0.81
C GLY A 151 3.28 -12.25 -0.79
N VAL A 152 2.26 -11.76 -1.52
CA VAL A 152 0.97 -12.44 -1.67
C VAL A 152 1.14 -13.81 -2.34
N LEU A 153 1.83 -13.85 -3.49
CA LEU A 153 2.08 -15.06 -4.25
C LEU A 153 2.94 -16.07 -3.47
N ALA A 154 3.93 -15.62 -2.70
CA ALA A 154 4.74 -16.50 -1.87
C ALA A 154 3.89 -17.20 -0.80
N CYS A 155 3.01 -16.47 -0.12
CA CYS A 155 2.13 -17.04 0.90
C CYS A 155 1.11 -18.01 0.30
N LEU A 156 0.38 -17.59 -0.75
CA LEU A 156 -0.62 -18.42 -1.40
C LEU A 156 0.00 -19.64 -2.11
N GLY A 157 1.12 -19.45 -2.79
CA GLY A 157 1.84 -20.54 -3.45
C GLY A 157 2.35 -21.58 -2.45
N PHE A 158 2.82 -21.14 -1.27
CA PHE A 158 3.19 -22.04 -0.19
C PHE A 158 1.99 -22.80 0.37
N ALA A 159 0.84 -22.14 0.54
CA ALA A 159 -0.41 -22.76 0.99
C ALA A 159 -0.90 -23.87 0.05
N VAL A 160 -0.90 -23.59 -1.26
CA VAL A 160 -1.27 -24.57 -2.29
C VAL A 160 -0.32 -25.76 -2.27
N ARG A 161 0.98 -25.54 -2.07
CA ARG A 161 1.99 -26.61 -1.97
C ARG A 161 1.74 -27.53 -0.76
N MET A 162 1.19 -26.99 0.34
CA MET A 162 0.83 -27.75 1.54
C MET A 162 -0.53 -28.44 1.45
N GLY A 163 -1.23 -28.36 0.32
CA GLY A 163 -2.52 -29.02 0.12
C GLY A 163 -3.70 -28.30 0.78
N VAL A 164 -3.51 -27.05 1.22
CA VAL A 164 -4.62 -26.20 1.65
C VAL A 164 -5.30 -25.68 0.40
N SER A 165 -6.49 -26.20 0.07
CA SER A 165 -7.37 -25.57 -0.91
C SER A 165 -7.94 -24.30 -0.28
N ALA A 166 -7.62 -23.16 -0.89
CA ALA A 166 -8.18 -21.84 -0.60
C ALA A 166 -9.30 -21.52 -1.60
#